data_AF-K9PZB3-F1
#
_entry.id   AF-K9PZB3-F1
#
_cell.length_a   1.000
_cell.length_b   1.000
_cell.length_c   1.000
_cell.angle_alpha   90.00
_cell.angle_beta   90.00
_cell.angle_gamma   90.00
#
_symmetry.space_group_name_H-M   'P 1'
#
loop_
_entity.id
_entity.type
_entity.pdbx_description
1 polymer ?
#
loop_
_entity_poly.entity_id
_entity_poly.type
_entity_poly.pdbx_seq_one_letter_code
_entity_poly.pdbx_strand_id
1 'polypeptide(L)' 'MANAENKPDLSMISSFDKTKLKKTETKEKQFLPTKEEIEAEKADESQK' A
#
# COMPACT_ATOMS: atom_id res chain seq x y z
N MET A 1 -12.34 -22.65 33.78
CA MET A 1 -11.85 -22.38 32.41
C MET A 1 -11.01 -21.12 32.44
N ALA A 2 -9.71 -21.22 32.13
CA ALA A 2 -8.89 -20.06 31.77
C ALA A 2 -8.22 -20.42 30.44
N ASN A 3 -8.81 -19.94 29.34
CA ASN A 3 -8.17 -20.01 28.03
C ASN A 3 -7.05 -18.97 28.03
N ALA A 4 -5.85 -19.39 28.45
CA ALA A 4 -4.66 -18.59 28.35
C ALA A 4 -4.43 -18.28 26.87
N GLU A 5 -4.46 -16.99 26.58
CA GLU A 5 -4.39 -16.37 25.27
C GLU A 5 -3.21 -16.94 24.47
N ASN A 6 -3.51 -17.59 23.36
CA ASN A 6 -2.53 -18.03 22.37
C ASN A 6 -2.02 -16.79 21.60
N LYS A 7 -1.27 -15.92 22.28
CA LYS A 7 -0.67 -14.73 21.65
C LYS A 7 0.59 -15.17 20.90
N PRO A 8 0.73 -14.81 19.61
CA PRO A 8 1.91 -15.20 18.83
C PRO A 8 3.18 -14.57 19.41
N ASP A 9 4.27 -15.32 19.40
CA ASP A 9 5.60 -14.81 19.75
C ASP A 9 6.05 -13.77 18.71
N LEU A 10 6.34 -12.55 19.18
CA LEU A 10 6.75 -11.41 18.35
C LEU A 10 8.27 -11.16 18.42
N SER A 11 9.02 -11.98 19.16
CA SER A 11 10.48 -11.85 19.34
C SER A 11 11.25 -11.76 18.00
N MET A 12 10.75 -12.47 16.99
CA MET A 12 11.31 -12.45 15.63
C MET A 12 11.21 -11.08 14.96
N ILE A 13 10.13 -10.33 15.20
CA ILE A 13 9.94 -9.01 14.58
C ILE A 13 10.97 -8.02 15.12
N SER A 14 11.27 -8.08 16.42
CA SER A 14 12.21 -7.18 17.08
C SER A 14 13.68 -7.46 16.72
N SER A 15 14.01 -8.71 16.41
CA SER A 15 15.38 -9.16 16.15
C SER A 15 15.72 -9.36 14.67
N PHE A 16 14.75 -9.18 13.78
CA PHE A 16 14.94 -9.41 12.35
C PHE A 16 15.93 -8.40 11.73
N ASP A 17 16.96 -8.93 11.09
CA ASP A 17 17.95 -8.16 10.36
C ASP A 17 17.41 -7.70 8.99
N LYS A 18 17.21 -6.39 8.85
CA LYS A 18 16.67 -5.76 7.62
C LYS A 18 17.57 -5.95 6.40
N THR A 19 18.86 -6.25 6.57
CA THR A 19 19.77 -6.50 5.45
C THR A 19 19.44 -7.78 4.68
N LYS A 20 18.71 -8.72 5.32
CA LYS A 20 18.23 -9.97 4.72
C LYS A 20 17.02 -9.77 3.79
N LEU A 21 16.45 -8.57 3.73
CA LEU A 21 15.38 -8.24 2.79
C LEU A 21 15.92 -8.20 1.36
N LYS A 22 15.22 -8.86 0.44
CA LYS A 22 15.51 -8.77 -0.99
C LYS A 22 15.36 -7.32 -1.43
N LYS A 23 16.32 -6.83 -2.22
CA LYS A 23 16.19 -5.53 -2.89
C LYS A 23 15.02 -5.61 -3.86
N THR A 24 14.09 -4.68 -3.72
CA THR A 24 12.96 -4.52 -4.64
C THR A 24 12.90 -3.08 -5.06
N GLU A 25 12.65 -2.85 -6.35
CA GLU A 25 12.38 -1.52 -6.87
C GLU A 25 10.91 -1.18 -6.60
N THR A 26 10.66 -0.09 -5.88
CA THR A 26 9.31 0.42 -5.66
C THR A 26 8.93 1.31 -6.83
N LYS A 27 7.90 0.92 -7.59
CA LYS A 27 7.32 1.75 -8.64
C LYS A 27 6.24 2.64 -8.06
N GLU A 28 6.60 3.88 -7.75
CA GLU A 28 5.64 4.92 -7.37
C GLU A 28 4.85 5.34 -8.62
N LYS A 29 3.58 4.96 -8.67
CA LYS A 29 2.66 5.32 -9.76
C LYS A 29 2.02 6.67 -9.48
N GLN A 30 2.81 7.72 -9.48
CA GLN A 30 2.31 9.10 -9.51
C GLN A 30 2.23 9.55 -10.97
N PHE A 31 1.16 9.14 -11.67
CA PHE A 31 0.86 9.71 -12.98
C PHE A 31 -0.10 10.89 -12.78
N LEU A 32 0.28 12.06 -13.29
CA LEU A 32 -0.68 13.14 -13.46
C LEU A 32 -1.67 12.70 -14.55
N PRO A 33 -2.98 12.97 -14.38
CA PRO A 33 -3.94 12.72 -15.43
C PRO A 33 -3.54 13.50 -16.68
N THR A 34 -3.78 12.90 -17.85
CA THR A 34 -3.58 13.55 -19.14
C THR A 34 -4.65 14.62 -19.37
N LYS A 35 -4.37 15.55 -20.29
CA LYS A 35 -5.34 16.60 -20.65
C LYS A 35 -6.66 15.99 -21.15
N GLU A 36 -6.60 14.89 -21.88
CA GLU A 36 -7.78 14.19 -22.42
C GLU A 36 -8.65 13.62 -21.29
N GLU A 37 -8.03 12.99 -20.27
CA GLU A 37 -8.74 12.46 -19.10
C GLU A 37 -9.43 13.58 -18.31
N ILE A 38 -8.74 14.71 -18.11
CA ILE A 38 -9.30 15.89 -17.42
C ILE A 38 -10.50 16.46 -18.20
N GLU A 39 -10.39 16.57 -19.53
CA GLU A 39 -11.47 17.08 -20.37
C GLU A 39 -12.68 16.13 -20.40
N ALA A 40 -12.43 14.81 -20.40
CA ALA A 40 -13.48 13.81 -20.32
C ALA A 40 -14.24 13.87 -18.98
N GLU A 41 -13.54 13.96 -17.83
CA GLU A 41 -14.17 14.11 -16.52
C GLU A 41 -15.01 15.40 -16.43
N LYS A 42 -14.49 16.50 -16.96
CA LYS A 42 -15.20 17.79 -16.97
C LYS A 42 -16.46 17.76 -17.84
N ALA A 43 -16.42 17.04 -18.96
CA ALA A 43 -17.58 16.85 -19.82
C ALA A 43 -18.64 15.98 -19.12
N ASP A 44 -18.23 14.87 -18.48
CA ASP A 44 -19.11 13.99 -17.72
C ASP A 44 -19.80 14.73 -16.56
N GLU A 45 -19.07 15.58 -15.82
CA GLU A 45 -19.61 16.42 -14.75
C GLU A 45 -20.71 17.36 -15.24
N SER A 46 -20.59 17.89 -16.45
CA SER A 46 -21.60 18.80 -17.03
C SER A 46 -22.88 18.11 -17.50
N GLN A 47 -22.88 16.78 -17.63
CA GLN A 47 -24.05 15.98 -18.04
C GLN A 47 -24.75 15.29 -16.87
N LYS A 48 -24.29 15.53 -15.65
CA LYS A 48 -24.88 15.05 -14.39
C LYS A 48 -25.79 16.09 -13.75
#